data_AF-A0ABD5JUC3-F1
#
_entry.id   AF-A0ABD5JUC3-F1
#
_cell.length_a   1.000
_cell.length_b   1.000
_cell.length_c   1.000
_cell.angle_alpha   90.00
_cell.angle_beta   90.00
_cell.angle_gamma   90.00
#
_symmetry.space_group_name_H-M   'P 1'
#
loop_
_entity.id
_entity.type
_entity.pdbx_description
1 polymer ?
#
loop_
_entity_poly.entity_id
_entity_poly.type
_entity_poly.pdbx_seq_one_letter_code
_entity_poly.pdbx_strand_id
1 'polypeptide(L)' 'MSKIKVVIDYDTDTDTAQVQYGGKTQEWRDAKLTFAQGITETRDGYLIRRERDGSASIMLTGVPT' A
#
# COMPACT_ATOMS: atom_id res chain seq x y z
N MET A 1 -17.89 4.02 14.81
CA MET A 1 -16.81 3.63 13.89
C MET A 1 -15.71 4.65 13.97
N SER A 2 -14.50 4.25 14.36
CA SER A 2 -13.32 5.13 14.32
C SER A 2 -12.85 5.24 12.87
N LYS A 3 -12.73 6.47 12.35
CA LYS A 3 -12.17 6.72 11.02
C LYS A 3 -10.64 6.81 11.15
N ILE A 4 -9.92 6.18 10.23
CA ILE A 4 -8.47 6.35 10.09
C ILE A 4 -8.23 7.00 8.74
N LYS A 5 -7.41 8.05 8.71
CA LYS A 5 -6.90 8.65 7.47
C LYS A 5 -5.51 8.07 7.21
N VAL A 6 -5.32 7.53 6.01
CA VAL A 6 -4.01 7.11 5.51
C VAL A 6 -3.66 7.99 4.31
N VAL A 7 -2.44 8.53 4.27
CA VAL A 7 -1.90 9.29 3.15
C VAL A 7 -0.62 8.63 2.69
N ILE A 8 -0.46 8.45 1.38
CA ILE A 8 0.75 7.93 0.75
C ILE A 8 1.17 8.97 -0.28
N ASP A 9 2.27 9.66 -0.01
CA ASP A 9 2.95 10.51 -0.99
C ASP A 9 4.11 9.71 -1.56
N TYR A 10 3.97 9.21 -2.79
CA TYR A 10 4.98 8.40 -3.48
C TYR A 10 5.76 9.26 -4.47
N ASP A 11 7.08 9.29 -4.29
CA ASP A 11 8.02 9.94 -5.20
C ASP A 11 8.54 8.90 -6.20
N THR A 12 8.11 9.04 -7.46
CA THR A 12 8.47 8.13 -8.55
C THR A 12 9.91 8.32 -9.03
N ASP A 13 10.55 9.44 -8.71
CA ASP A 13 11.92 9.73 -9.15
C ASP A 13 12.95 9.11 -8.20
N THR A 14 12.59 8.96 -6.93
CA THR A 14 13.49 8.45 -5.88
C THR A 14 13.09 7.07 -5.34
N ASP A 15 11.96 6.51 -5.78
CA ASP A 15 11.38 5.28 -5.22
C ASP A 15 11.26 5.35 -3.70
N THR A 16 10.74 6.48 -3.19
CA THR A 16 10.45 6.67 -1.76
C THR A 16 8.98 6.98 -1.53
N ALA A 17 8.46 6.66 -0.35
CA ALA A 17 7.09 7.01 0.04
C ALA A 17 7.04 7.61 1.45
N GLN A 18 6.32 8.71 1.62
CA GLN A 18 5.92 9.20 2.95
C GLN A 18 4.54 8.64 3.28
N VAL A 19 4.48 7.81 4.31
CA VAL A 19 3.24 7.15 4.75
C VAL A 19 2.77 7.78 6.05
N GLN A 20 1.55 8.31 6.05
CA GLN A 20 0.93 8.92 7.22
C GLN A 20 -0.27 8.10 7.68
N TYR A 21 -0.26 7.62 8.92
CA TYR A 21 -1.39 6.91 9.53
C TYR A 21 -1.34 7.04 11.06
N GLY A 22 -2.50 7.13 11.71
CA GLY A 22 -2.58 7.20 13.18
C GLY A 22 -1.83 8.38 13.81
N GLY A 23 -1.67 9.49 13.09
CA GLY A 23 -0.92 10.67 13.53
C GLY A 23 0.60 10.55 13.44
N LYS A 24 1.11 9.46 12.86
CA LYS A 24 2.54 9.24 12.58
C LYS A 24 2.81 9.45 11.10
N THR A 25 4.00 9.94 10.79
CA THR A 25 4.57 10.01 9.44
C THR A 25 5.84 9.19 9.41
N GLN A 26 6.01 8.37 8.38
CA GLN A 26 7.17 7.51 8.21
C GLN A 26 7.61 7.48 6.75
N GLU A 27 8.93 7.62 6.53
CA GLU A 27 9.55 7.44 5.22
C GLU A 27 9.78 5.94 4.97
N TRP A 28 9.39 5.48 3.78
CA TRP A 28 9.67 4.16 3.26
C TRP A 28 10.63 4.32 2.08
N ARG A 29 11.77 3.63 2.16
CA ARG A 29 12.78 3.58 1.08
C ARG A 29 12.60 2.32 0.25
N ASP A 30 13.19 2.30 -0.94
CA ASP A 30 13.04 1.22 -1.92
C ASP A 30 11.55 0.89 -2.13
N ALA A 31 10.73 1.94 -2.17
CA ALA A 31 9.29 1.87 -2.18
C ALA A 31 8.77 1.53 -3.58
N LYS A 32 7.76 0.67 -3.62
CA LYS A 32 7.05 0.32 -4.85
C LYS A 32 5.55 0.42 -4.64
N LEU A 33 4.92 1.34 -5.38
CA LEU A 33 3.47 1.52 -5.38
C LEU A 33 2.85 0.80 -6.58
N THR A 34 2.01 -0.18 -6.30
CA THR A 34 1.32 -0.99 -7.33
C THR A 34 -0.19 -0.76 -7.25
N PHE A 35 -0.78 -0.39 -8.38
CA PHE A 35 -2.22 -0.39 -8.59
C PHE A 35 -2.61 -1.66 -9.34
N ALA A 36 -3.54 -2.42 -8.78
CA ALA A 36 -3.96 -3.70 -9.36
C ALA A 36 -5.48 -3.88 -9.25
N GLN A 37 -6.01 -4.78 -10.06
CA GLN A 37 -7.38 -5.26 -9.92
C GLN A 37 -7.35 -6.64 -9.24
N GLY A 38 -8.15 -6.77 -8.21
CA GLY A 38 -8.38 -8.02 -7.49
C GLY A 38 -7.18 -8.54 -6.73
N ILE A 39 -6.60 -7.79 -5.81
CA ILE A 39 -5.70 -8.39 -4.81
C ILE A 39 -6.54 -8.80 -3.61
N THR A 40 -6.56 -10.10 -3.31
CA THR A 40 -7.17 -10.64 -2.10
C THR A 40 -6.09 -11.29 -1.23
N GLU A 41 -6.11 -10.99 0.06
CA GLU A 41 -5.31 -11.70 1.06
C GLU A 41 -5.98 -13.03 1.42
N THR A 42 -5.22 -14.12 1.38
CA THR A 42 -5.70 -15.44 1.82
C THR A 42 -5.70 -15.52 3.34
N ARG A 43 -6.35 -16.55 3.88
CA ARG A 43 -6.34 -16.83 5.31
C ARG A 43 -4.93 -16.98 5.90
N ASP A 44 -3.98 -17.42 5.09
CA ASP A 44 -2.59 -17.68 5.49
C ASP A 44 -1.67 -16.49 5.18
N GLY A 45 -2.22 -15.33 4.80
CA GLY A 45 -1.47 -14.09 4.56
C GLY A 45 -0.84 -13.97 3.17
N TYR A 46 -1.17 -14.86 2.24
CA TYR A 46 -0.68 -14.76 0.87
C TYR A 46 -1.55 -13.79 0.05
N LEU A 47 -0.92 -12.99 -0.79
CA LEU A 47 -1.65 -12.13 -1.73
C LEU A 47 -1.88 -12.90 -3.04
N ILE A 48 -3.14 -13.05 -3.43
CA ILE A 48 -3.53 -13.64 -4.71
C ILE A 48 -4.17 -12.58 -5.61
N ARG A 49 -3.81 -12.61 -6.91
CA ARG A 49 -4.44 -11.79 -7.93
C ARG A 49 -5.65 -12.52 -8.52
N ARG A 50 -6.83 -11.93 -8.39
CA ARG A 50 -8.13 -12.35 -8.89
C ARG A 50 -8.67 -11.31 -9.87
N GLU A 51 -8.26 -11.43 -11.12
CA GLU A 51 -8.63 -10.45 -12.17
C GLU A 51 -10.15 -10.26 -12.39
N ARG A 52 -10.99 -11.12 -11.82
CA ARG A 52 -12.44 -11.14 -12.03
C ARG A 52 -13.28 -10.68 -10.85
N ASP A 53 -12.71 -10.32 -9.71
CA ASP A 53 -13.51 -9.89 -8.55
C ASP A 53 -13.94 -8.41 -8.61
N GLY A 54 -13.39 -7.65 -9.56
CA GLY A 54 -13.74 -6.25 -9.81
C GLY A 54 -13.27 -5.28 -8.72
N SER A 55 -12.53 -5.74 -7.71
CA SER A 55 -12.01 -4.88 -6.66
C SER A 55 -10.79 -4.10 -7.14
N ALA A 56 -10.68 -2.84 -6.72
CA ALA A 56 -9.47 -2.05 -6.90
C ALA A 56 -8.56 -2.24 -5.69
N SER A 57 -7.27 -2.44 -5.95
CA SER A 57 -6.28 -2.69 -4.92
C SER A 57 -5.09 -1.75 -5.10
N ILE A 58 -4.57 -1.26 -3.97
CA ILE A 58 -3.34 -0.48 -3.89
C ILE A 58 -2.41 -1.24 -2.95
N MET A 59 -1.18 -1.52 -3.40
CA MET A 59 -0.16 -2.18 -2.60
C MET A 59 1.09 -1.29 -2.58
N LEU A 60 1.52 -0.92 -1.38
CA LEU A 60 2.80 -0.26 -1.13
C LEU A 60 3.72 -1.24 -0.41
N THR A 61 4.89 -1.49 -0.97
CA THR A 61 5.98 -2.24 -0.32
C THR A 61 7.20 -1.35 -0.22
N GLY A 62 8.00 -1.50 0.83
CA GLY A 62 9.25 -0.76 1.01
C GLY A 62 9.88 -1.06 2.36
N VAL A 63 11.00 -0.42 2.65
CA VAL A 63 11.71 -0.50 3.94
C VAL A 63 11.33 0.72 4.79
N PRO A 64 10.54 0.56 5.86
CA PRO A 64 10.19 1.64 6.77
C PRO A 64 11.43 2.11 7.56
N THR A 65 11.63 3.42 7.66
CA THR A 65 12.76 4.05 8.39
C THR A 65 12.34 4.80 9.64
#